data_AF-A0AAQ3M3F3-F1
#
_entry.id   AF-A0AAQ3M3F3-F1
#
_cell.length_a   1.000
_cell.length_b   1.000
_cell.length_c   1.000
_cell.angle_alpha   90.00
_cell.angle_beta   90.00
_cell.angle_gamma   90.00
#
_symmetry.space_group_name_H-M   'P 1'
#
loop_
_entity.id
_entity.type
_entity.pdbx_description
1 polymer ?
#
loop_
_entity_poly.entity_id
_entity_poly.type
_entity_poly.pdbx_seq_one_letter_code
_entity_poly.pdbx_strand_id
1 'polypeptide(L)'
;MPLTALKVTRSVQPTVPPPTRLQSYGNCFGITMGQYNVENLSHKSTSIDAIADKIVTYLRSPDILFIQEIQDDNAPTNDGVVDANLTLKDLTNALNAKSHVKYDFIDMIQSTIPPPFNPGRIDPSNAAWKSYRKPLVAVWETVRGTHKVFTVTAYWTAKLGGSTFHSDARPPINGGVDQCNLQADNMGAFIADIYGTTQTQPS
;
A
#
# COMPACT_ATOMS: atom_id res chain seq x y z
N MET A 1 0.87 41.36 -12.35
CA MET A 1 1.18 40.55 -11.15
C MET A 1 2.71 40.51 -11.00
N PRO A 2 3.29 40.53 -9.79
CA PRO A 2 4.75 40.48 -9.63
C PRO A 2 5.30 39.12 -10.10
N LEU A 3 6.28 39.16 -11.00
CA LEU A 3 6.92 38.00 -11.65
C LEU A 3 8.04 37.36 -10.80
N THR A 4 8.06 37.61 -9.49
CA THR A 4 9.17 37.19 -8.64
C THR A 4 8.98 35.73 -8.23
N ALA A 5 9.66 34.83 -8.93
CA ALA A 5 9.72 33.42 -8.56
C ALA A 5 10.19 33.27 -7.11
N LEU A 6 9.52 32.40 -6.35
CA LEU A 6 9.92 32.01 -5.01
C LEU A 6 11.34 31.42 -5.06
N LYS A 7 12.28 32.07 -4.39
CA LYS A 7 13.64 31.55 -4.23
C LYS A 7 13.68 30.71 -2.96
N VAL A 8 13.89 29.40 -3.11
CA VAL A 8 14.13 28.50 -1.97
C VAL A 8 15.39 28.97 -1.25
N THR A 9 15.26 29.46 -0.02
CA THR A 9 16.39 30.00 0.76
C THR A 9 17.11 28.93 1.56
N ARG A 10 16.41 27.88 1.99
CA ARG A 10 16.95 26.69 2.65
C ARG A 10 16.05 25.48 2.42
N SER A 11 16.66 24.31 2.26
CA SER A 11 15.99 23.01 2.35
C SER A 11 16.31 22.38 3.70
N VAL A 12 15.35 21.69 4.31
CA VAL A 12 15.56 20.96 5.57
C VAL A 12 16.59 19.85 5.34
N GLN A 13 17.55 19.73 6.26
CA GLN A 13 18.55 18.66 6.28
C GLN A 13 18.35 17.79 7.53
N PRO A 14 18.46 16.45 7.42
CA PRO A 14 18.71 15.69 6.18
C PRO A 14 17.50 15.71 5.24
N THR A 15 17.77 15.64 3.93
CA THR A 15 16.73 15.58 2.89
C THR A 15 15.85 14.32 3.01
N VAL A 16 16.33 13.28 3.70
CA VAL A 16 15.62 12.01 3.92
C VAL A 16 15.30 11.87 5.41
N PRO A 17 14.05 11.50 5.78
CA PRO A 17 13.69 11.29 7.19
C PRO A 17 14.55 10.17 7.80
N PRO A 18 14.82 10.20 9.12
CA PRO A 18 15.54 9.13 9.78
C PRO A 18 14.76 7.80 9.70
N PRO A 19 15.43 6.65 9.80
CA PRO A 19 14.78 5.34 9.93
C PRO A 19 13.76 5.29 11.06
N THR A 20 12.75 4.42 10.91
CA THR A 20 11.79 4.16 11.98
C THR A 20 12.48 3.61 13.23
N ARG A 21 11.88 3.86 14.39
CA ARG A 21 12.28 3.24 15.65
C ARG A 21 11.59 1.90 15.91
N LEU A 22 10.55 1.59 15.13
CA LEU A 22 9.86 0.31 15.20
C LEU A 22 10.82 -0.80 14.75
N GLN A 23 10.85 -1.89 15.50
CA GLN A 23 11.65 -3.07 15.23
C GLN A 23 10.79 -4.30 15.47
N SER A 24 10.83 -5.23 14.54
CA SER A 24 10.40 -6.59 14.85
C SER A 24 11.47 -7.23 15.72
N TYR A 25 11.03 -7.84 16.82
CA TYR A 25 11.90 -8.62 17.70
C TYR A 25 11.69 -10.13 17.53
N GLY A 26 10.86 -10.54 16.56
CA GLY A 26 10.55 -11.96 16.31
C GLY A 26 9.92 -12.67 17.52
N ASN A 27 9.27 -11.93 18.42
CA ASN A 27 8.66 -12.45 19.63
C ASN A 27 7.15 -12.17 19.63
N CYS A 28 6.42 -12.75 20.59
CA CYS A 28 4.96 -12.63 20.64
C CYS A 28 4.44 -11.30 21.23
N PHE A 29 5.32 -10.32 21.50
CA PHE A 29 4.91 -9.06 22.16
C PHE A 29 4.45 -7.98 21.18
N GLY A 30 4.78 -8.10 19.88
CA GLY A 30 4.38 -7.11 18.90
C GLY A 30 4.63 -7.56 17.47
N ILE A 31 3.91 -6.93 16.56
CA ILE A 31 4.08 -7.09 15.12
C ILE A 31 4.33 -5.71 14.50
N THR A 32 5.23 -5.64 13.54
CA THR A 32 5.53 -4.44 12.78
C THR A 32 4.94 -4.55 11.38
N MET A 33 4.29 -3.47 10.94
CA MET A 33 3.68 -3.40 9.62
C MET A 33 4.23 -2.17 8.90
N GLY A 34 4.63 -2.34 7.65
CA GLY A 34 5.09 -1.27 6.78
C GLY A 34 4.20 -1.14 5.55
N GLN A 35 4.08 0.09 5.04
CA GLN A 35 3.51 0.35 3.73
C GLN A 35 4.52 1.14 2.92
N TYR A 36 4.71 0.77 1.65
CA TYR A 36 5.62 1.48 0.76
C TYR A 36 5.10 1.51 -0.67
N ASN A 37 5.03 2.70 -1.25
CA ASN A 37 4.77 2.87 -2.68
C ASN A 37 6.10 2.80 -3.42
N VAL A 38 6.21 1.89 -4.38
CA VAL A 38 7.46 1.59 -5.10
C VAL A 38 7.57 2.28 -6.47
N GLU A 39 6.63 3.15 -6.80
CA GLU A 39 6.63 4.03 -7.99
C GLU A 39 6.70 3.28 -9.32
N ASN A 40 5.65 2.51 -9.64
CA ASN A 40 5.51 1.73 -10.88
C ASN A 40 6.67 0.75 -11.10
N LEU A 41 7.07 0.07 -10.03
CA LEU A 41 8.17 -0.89 -10.06
C LEU A 41 7.82 -2.10 -10.94
N SER A 42 8.76 -2.52 -11.78
CA SER A 42 8.68 -3.74 -12.60
C SER A 42 9.97 -4.54 -12.53
N HIS A 43 9.95 -5.81 -12.94
CA HIS A 43 11.13 -6.68 -13.11
C HIS A 43 12.26 -6.06 -13.96
N LYS A 44 11.95 -5.08 -14.82
CA LYS A 44 12.94 -4.38 -15.65
C LYS A 44 13.57 -3.16 -14.98
N SER A 45 13.17 -2.85 -13.74
CA SER A 45 13.57 -1.63 -13.05
C SER A 45 14.94 -1.77 -12.39
N THR A 46 15.84 -0.84 -12.66
CA THR A 46 17.14 -0.77 -11.98
C THR A 46 17.05 -0.32 -10.52
N SER A 47 15.87 0.16 -10.09
CA SER A 47 15.60 0.67 -8.74
C SER A 47 15.29 -0.42 -7.71
N ILE A 48 15.14 -1.69 -8.09
CA ILE A 48 14.76 -2.79 -7.19
C ILE A 48 15.69 -2.86 -5.97
N ASP A 49 17.00 -2.87 -6.20
CA ASP A 49 17.99 -2.94 -5.11
C ASP A 49 17.94 -1.71 -4.20
N ALA A 50 17.79 -0.52 -4.77
CA ALA A 50 17.68 0.72 -4.00
C ALA A 50 16.39 0.77 -3.16
N ILE A 51 15.30 0.18 -3.66
CA ILE A 51 14.04 0.04 -2.92
C ILE A 51 14.19 -0.96 -1.78
N ALA A 52 14.84 -2.11 -2.04
CA ALA A 52 15.14 -3.09 -1.01
C ALA A 52 16.00 -2.47 0.11
N ASP A 53 17.02 -1.67 -0.24
CA ASP A 53 17.84 -0.95 0.73
C ASP A 53 17.01 0.02 1.59
N LYS A 54 16.05 0.72 0.97
CA LYS A 54 15.15 1.62 1.71
C LYS A 54 14.27 0.86 2.70
N ILE A 55 13.70 -0.28 2.28
CA ILE A 55 12.85 -1.10 3.15
C ILE A 55 13.67 -1.67 4.33
N VAL A 56 14.84 -2.23 4.06
CA VAL A 56 15.69 -2.81 5.12
C VAL A 56 16.24 -1.74 6.05
N THR A 57 16.65 -0.59 5.52
CA THR A 57 17.32 0.44 6.33
C THR A 57 16.32 1.35 7.04
N TYR A 58 15.31 1.87 6.33
CA TYR A 58 14.40 2.89 6.86
C TYR A 58 13.14 2.30 7.48
N LEU A 59 12.59 1.21 6.92
CA LEU A 59 11.46 0.50 7.52
C LEU A 59 11.89 -0.60 8.48
N ARG A 60 13.19 -0.92 8.52
CA ARG A 60 13.80 -1.90 9.43
C ARG A 60 13.22 -3.31 9.29
N SER A 61 12.93 -3.71 8.05
CA SER A 61 12.40 -5.02 7.71
C SER A 61 11.15 -5.40 8.54
N PRO A 62 10.00 -4.76 8.31
CA PRO A 62 8.78 -5.04 9.05
C PRO A 62 8.30 -6.48 8.83
N ASP A 63 7.54 -7.03 9.79
CA ASP A 63 7.00 -8.39 9.70
C ASP A 63 6.03 -8.56 8.54
N ILE A 64 5.20 -7.54 8.29
CA ILE A 64 4.27 -7.47 7.16
C ILE A 64 4.55 -6.22 6.37
N LEU A 65 4.73 -6.36 5.06
CA LEU A 65 4.96 -5.24 4.14
C LEU A 65 3.85 -5.17 3.09
N PHE A 66 3.15 -4.04 3.05
CA PHE A 66 2.19 -3.71 2.00
C PHE A 66 2.85 -2.83 0.95
N ILE A 67 2.88 -3.30 -0.30
CA ILE A 67 3.49 -2.58 -1.42
C ILE A 67 2.43 -2.09 -2.40
N GLN A 68 2.64 -0.90 -2.93
CA GLN A 68 1.74 -0.24 -3.89
C GLN A 68 2.52 0.18 -5.15
N GLU A 69 1.81 0.25 -6.27
CA GLU A 69 2.39 0.53 -7.60
C GLU A 69 3.43 -0.50 -8.05
N ILE A 70 3.13 -1.78 -7.82
CA ILE A 70 3.79 -2.89 -8.53
C ILE A 70 3.16 -3.01 -9.91
N GLN A 71 3.99 -3.02 -10.94
CA GLN A 71 3.60 -3.30 -12.32
C GLN A 71 3.63 -4.80 -12.58
N ASP A 72 2.86 -5.21 -13.59
CA ASP A 72 2.88 -6.56 -14.12
C ASP A 72 4.25 -6.90 -14.77
N ASP A 73 4.37 -8.14 -15.23
CA ASP A 73 5.59 -8.74 -15.74
C ASP A 73 6.05 -8.15 -17.09
N ASN A 74 5.17 -7.46 -17.82
CA ASN A 74 5.52 -6.83 -19.10
C ASN A 74 6.13 -5.42 -18.91
N ALA A 75 6.05 -4.88 -17.69
CA ALA A 75 6.47 -3.54 -17.28
C ALA A 75 5.51 -2.43 -17.79
N PRO A 76 5.89 -1.33 -18.49
CA PRO A 76 4.90 -0.31 -18.85
C PRO A 76 4.03 -0.68 -20.07
N THR A 77 4.13 -1.91 -20.59
CA THR A 77 3.54 -2.29 -21.87
C THR A 77 2.15 -2.87 -21.68
N ASN A 78 1.08 -2.13 -21.95
CA ASN A 78 -0.26 -2.70 -21.81
C ASN A 78 -0.58 -3.74 -22.90
N ASP A 79 -0.31 -5.03 -22.62
CA ASP A 79 -0.54 -6.17 -23.52
C ASP A 79 -1.56 -7.20 -23.01
N GLY A 80 -2.19 -6.91 -21.86
CA GLY A 80 -3.20 -7.77 -21.25
C GLY A 80 -2.65 -8.80 -20.26
N VAL A 81 -1.33 -8.93 -20.11
CA VAL A 81 -0.73 -9.61 -18.96
C VAL A 81 -1.04 -8.81 -17.70
N VAL A 82 -1.42 -9.49 -16.61
CA VAL A 82 -1.74 -8.86 -15.32
C VAL A 82 -0.96 -9.47 -14.15
N ASP A 83 -0.14 -10.49 -14.44
CA ASP A 83 0.69 -11.16 -13.45
C ASP A 83 1.87 -10.28 -13.07
N ALA A 84 2.13 -10.09 -11.78
CA ALA A 84 3.28 -9.34 -11.26
C ALA A 84 4.36 -10.24 -10.62
N ASN A 85 4.31 -11.54 -10.91
CA ASN A 85 5.12 -12.56 -10.23
C ASN A 85 6.63 -12.34 -10.43
N LEU A 86 7.07 -11.95 -11.63
CA LEU A 86 8.49 -11.67 -11.88
C LEU A 86 8.95 -10.43 -11.08
N THR A 87 8.14 -9.37 -11.08
CA THR A 87 8.45 -8.15 -10.33
C THR A 87 8.54 -8.41 -8.83
N LEU A 88 7.55 -9.13 -8.27
CA LEU A 88 7.48 -9.45 -6.85
C LEU A 88 8.58 -10.43 -6.44
N LYS A 89 8.92 -11.40 -7.29
CA LYS A 89 10.02 -12.34 -7.06
C LYS A 89 11.36 -11.63 -7.00
N ASP A 90 11.63 -10.70 -7.89
CA ASP A 90 12.88 -9.94 -7.89
C ASP A 90 13.02 -9.04 -6.67
N LEU A 91 11.96 -8.32 -6.32
CA LEU A 91 11.95 -7.52 -5.09
C LEU A 91 12.16 -8.40 -3.85
N THR A 92 11.50 -9.56 -3.79
CA THR A 92 11.64 -10.52 -2.70
C THR A 92 13.06 -11.08 -2.62
N ASN A 93 13.69 -11.40 -3.76
CA ASN A 93 15.08 -11.84 -3.81
C ASN A 93 16.04 -10.76 -3.30
N ALA A 94 15.87 -9.51 -3.75
CA ALA A 94 16.69 -8.39 -3.31
C ALA A 94 16.54 -8.13 -1.80
N LEU A 95 15.31 -8.17 -1.28
CA LEU A 95 15.04 -8.09 0.15
C LEU A 95 15.70 -9.24 0.91
N ASN A 96 15.54 -10.48 0.46
CA ASN A 96 16.08 -11.66 1.13
C ASN A 96 17.60 -11.76 1.12
N ALA A 97 18.26 -11.06 0.20
CA ALA A 97 19.71 -10.93 0.14
C ALA A 97 20.26 -9.89 1.15
N LYS A 98 19.44 -8.90 1.53
CA LYS A 98 19.84 -7.76 2.37
C LYS A 98 19.27 -7.80 3.79
N SER A 99 18.10 -8.44 3.95
CA SER A 99 17.35 -8.52 5.18
C SER A 99 17.74 -9.73 6.02
N HIS A 100 17.59 -9.60 7.33
CA HIS A 100 17.72 -10.70 8.29
C HIS A 100 16.42 -11.53 8.41
N VAL A 101 15.31 -11.06 7.85
CA VAL A 101 14.06 -11.82 7.71
C VAL A 101 13.87 -12.29 6.28
N LYS A 102 13.14 -13.41 6.12
CA LYS A 102 12.76 -13.93 4.82
C LYS A 102 11.34 -13.49 4.49
N TYR A 103 11.20 -12.81 3.37
CA TYR A 103 9.94 -12.45 2.76
C TYR A 103 9.50 -13.49 1.75
N ASP A 104 8.19 -13.64 1.67
CA ASP A 104 7.45 -14.25 0.58
C ASP A 104 6.31 -13.30 0.21
N PHE A 105 5.65 -13.51 -0.93
CA PHE A 105 4.60 -12.62 -1.41
C PHE A 105 3.33 -13.36 -1.80
N ILE A 106 2.22 -12.63 -1.68
CA ILE A 106 0.92 -13.04 -2.20
C ILE A 106 0.48 -11.94 -3.16
N ASP A 107 0.12 -12.33 -4.38
CA ASP A 107 -0.54 -11.46 -5.35
C ASP A 107 -1.98 -11.92 -5.58
N MET A 108 -2.88 -10.95 -5.69
CA MET A 108 -4.32 -11.17 -5.80
C MET A 108 -4.76 -11.03 -7.25
N ILE A 109 -4.17 -11.81 -8.16
CA ILE A 109 -4.64 -11.91 -9.54
C ILE A 109 -6.05 -12.50 -9.55
N GLN A 110 -6.99 -11.82 -10.23
CA GLN A 110 -8.41 -12.16 -10.21
C GLN A 110 -8.66 -13.51 -10.91
N SER A 111 -8.53 -14.65 -10.23
CA SER A 111 -9.30 -15.89 -10.52
C SER A 111 -9.01 -17.13 -9.66
N THR A 112 -7.94 -17.19 -8.85
CA THR A 112 -7.44 -18.51 -8.39
C THR A 112 -7.37 -18.77 -6.88
N ILE A 113 -7.96 -17.95 -6.02
CA ILE A 113 -7.97 -18.29 -4.59
C ILE A 113 -9.18 -19.20 -4.31
N PRO A 114 -9.02 -20.36 -3.65
CA PRO A 114 -10.16 -21.15 -3.19
C PRO A 114 -10.76 -20.53 -1.91
N PRO A 115 -12.09 -20.57 -1.72
CA PRO A 115 -12.69 -20.16 -0.45
C PRO A 115 -12.16 -21.01 0.73
N PRO A 116 -11.97 -20.43 1.94
CA PRO A 116 -12.14 -19.03 2.31
C PRO A 116 -10.91 -18.15 1.97
N PHE A 117 -11.16 -16.99 1.37
CA PHE A 117 -10.13 -16.07 0.87
C PHE A 117 -9.53 -15.23 2.01
N ASN A 118 -8.30 -15.52 2.41
CA ASN A 118 -7.48 -14.64 3.25
C ASN A 118 -6.08 -14.54 2.63
N PRO A 119 -5.69 -13.40 2.01
CA PRO A 119 -6.43 -12.14 1.92
C PRO A 119 -7.64 -12.16 0.97
N GLY A 120 -8.53 -11.17 1.13
CA GLY A 120 -9.73 -10.92 0.31
C GLY A 120 -9.81 -9.46 -0.18
N ARG A 121 -10.88 -9.11 -0.93
CA ARG A 121 -11.14 -7.75 -1.44
C ARG A 121 -12.38 -7.14 -0.80
N ILE A 122 -12.38 -5.83 -0.57
CA ILE A 122 -13.58 -5.10 -0.11
C ILE A 122 -14.41 -4.70 -1.32
N ASP A 123 -15.63 -5.23 -1.39
CA ASP A 123 -16.67 -4.91 -2.40
C ASP A 123 -16.09 -4.61 -3.80
N PRO A 124 -15.37 -5.56 -4.45
CA PRO A 124 -14.59 -5.30 -5.65
C PRO A 124 -15.42 -4.93 -6.89
N SER A 125 -16.76 -5.01 -6.80
CA SER A 125 -17.74 -4.57 -7.81
C SER A 125 -18.24 -3.14 -7.60
N ASN A 126 -17.96 -2.50 -6.45
CA ASN A 126 -18.42 -1.16 -6.17
C ASN A 126 -17.84 -0.13 -7.14
N ALA A 127 -18.64 0.86 -7.54
CA ALA A 127 -18.20 1.99 -8.36
C ALA A 127 -17.11 2.85 -7.69
N ALA A 128 -16.94 2.74 -6.36
CA ALA A 128 -15.83 3.32 -5.61
C ALA A 128 -14.45 2.80 -6.08
N TRP A 129 -14.37 1.58 -6.62
CA TRP A 129 -13.11 0.95 -7.00
C TRP A 129 -12.96 0.86 -8.53
N LYS A 130 -12.27 1.85 -9.10
CA LYS A 130 -11.94 1.88 -10.53
C LYS A 130 -10.65 1.11 -10.82
N SER A 131 -10.65 0.35 -11.92
CA SER A 131 -9.49 -0.39 -12.43
C SER A 131 -8.88 -1.31 -11.37
N TYR A 132 -7.57 -1.22 -11.15
CA TYR A 132 -6.79 -2.10 -10.25
C TYR A 132 -6.70 -1.57 -8.81
N ARG A 133 -7.35 -0.45 -8.47
CA ARG A 133 -7.33 0.17 -7.12
C ARG A 133 -8.28 -0.50 -6.12
N LYS A 134 -8.41 -1.82 -6.18
CA LYS A 134 -9.31 -2.60 -5.32
C LYS A 134 -8.58 -2.95 -4.03
N PRO A 135 -9.06 -2.54 -2.86
CA PRO A 135 -8.37 -2.74 -1.59
C PRO A 135 -8.30 -4.22 -1.21
N LEU A 136 -7.27 -4.56 -0.44
CA LEU A 136 -7.10 -5.90 0.13
C LEU A 136 -7.36 -5.85 1.64
N VAL A 137 -8.03 -6.89 2.14
CA VAL A 137 -8.21 -7.13 3.57
C VAL A 137 -7.61 -8.48 3.93
N ALA A 138 -6.88 -8.53 5.04
CA ALA A 138 -6.41 -9.78 5.61
C ALA A 138 -6.80 -9.84 7.10
N VAL A 139 -7.06 -11.05 7.58
CA VAL A 139 -7.33 -11.34 8.98
C VAL A 139 -6.19 -12.17 9.53
N TRP A 140 -5.65 -11.74 10.67
CA TRP A 140 -4.57 -12.41 11.38
C TRP A 140 -5.09 -12.81 12.75
N GLU A 141 -4.74 -14.00 13.19
CA GLU A 141 -5.02 -14.44 14.55
C GLU A 141 -3.71 -14.58 15.29
N THR A 142 -3.68 -14.13 16.55
CA THR A 142 -2.51 -14.40 17.41
C THR A 142 -2.30 -15.91 17.53
N VAL A 143 -1.07 -16.35 17.76
CA VAL A 143 -0.72 -17.79 17.91
C VAL A 143 -1.59 -18.51 18.95
N ARG A 144 -2.09 -17.79 19.98
CA ARG A 144 -2.97 -18.33 21.02
C ARG A 144 -4.46 -18.30 20.66
N GLY A 145 -4.83 -17.75 19.50
CA GLY A 145 -6.22 -17.65 19.01
C GLY A 145 -7.10 -16.62 19.74
N THR A 146 -6.56 -15.85 20.68
CA THR A 146 -7.38 -14.98 21.55
C THR A 146 -7.68 -13.61 20.95
N HIS A 147 -6.85 -13.13 20.01
CA HIS A 147 -7.04 -11.84 19.36
C HIS A 147 -6.94 -11.94 17.86
N LYS A 148 -7.79 -11.16 17.18
CA LYS A 148 -7.79 -10.98 15.74
C LYS A 148 -7.29 -9.58 15.40
N VAL A 149 -6.47 -9.48 14.35
CA VAL A 149 -6.02 -8.23 13.77
C VAL A 149 -6.47 -8.21 12.32
N PHE A 150 -7.14 -7.14 11.91
CA PHE A 150 -7.52 -6.92 10.52
C PHE A 150 -6.57 -5.89 9.93
N THR A 151 -6.05 -6.18 8.74
CA THR A 151 -5.27 -5.22 7.97
C THR A 151 -6.01 -4.89 6.69
N VAL A 152 -6.23 -3.61 6.43
CA VAL A 152 -6.82 -3.11 5.19
C VAL A 152 -5.79 -2.25 4.48
N THR A 153 -5.42 -2.63 3.27
CA THR A 153 -4.54 -1.83 2.41
C THR A 153 -5.33 -1.30 1.22
N ALA A 154 -5.20 0.00 0.99
CA ALA A 154 -5.90 0.70 -0.08
C ALA A 154 -4.93 1.66 -0.80
N TYR A 155 -5.01 1.66 -2.12
CA TYR A 155 -4.33 2.63 -2.97
C TYR A 155 -5.39 3.56 -3.57
N TRP A 156 -5.50 4.74 -2.98
CA TRP A 156 -6.61 5.65 -3.23
C TRP A 156 -6.48 6.37 -4.57
N THR A 157 -7.59 6.89 -5.07
CA THR A 157 -7.57 7.75 -6.25
C THR A 157 -6.68 8.96 -5.99
N ALA A 158 -5.71 9.19 -6.87
CA ALA A 158 -4.88 10.39 -6.78
C ALA A 158 -5.72 11.63 -7.08
N LYS A 159 -5.33 12.78 -6.51
CA LYS A 159 -5.96 14.08 -6.79
C LYS A 159 -5.54 14.68 -8.14
N LEU A 160 -5.40 13.83 -9.16
CA LEU A 160 -5.08 14.26 -10.52
C LEU A 160 -6.22 15.13 -11.06
N GLY A 161 -5.86 16.16 -11.85
CA GLY A 161 -6.81 17.16 -12.32
C GLY A 161 -7.17 18.24 -11.29
N GLY A 162 -6.54 18.21 -10.11
CA GLY A 162 -6.60 19.33 -9.18
C GLY A 162 -5.78 20.53 -9.66
N SER A 163 -6.24 21.74 -9.35
CA SER A 163 -5.43 22.95 -9.54
C SER A 163 -4.29 22.95 -8.53
N THR A 164 -3.09 23.36 -8.93
CA THR A 164 -1.99 23.57 -7.97
C THR A 164 -2.38 24.64 -6.94
N PHE A 165 -1.76 24.60 -5.77
CA PHE A 165 -1.99 25.60 -4.70
C PHE A 165 -1.77 27.06 -5.15
N HIS A 166 -1.08 27.26 -6.28
CA HIS A 166 -0.71 28.55 -6.84
C HIS A 166 -1.39 28.86 -8.18
N SER A 167 -2.40 28.07 -8.59
CA SER A 167 -3.15 28.31 -9.82
C SER A 167 -4.19 29.44 -9.65
N ASP A 168 -4.66 29.99 -10.77
CA ASP A 168 -5.59 31.13 -10.82
C ASP A 168 -7.04 30.79 -10.44
N ALA A 169 -7.43 29.50 -10.51
CA ALA A 169 -8.79 29.05 -10.22
C ALA A 169 -9.17 29.28 -8.75
N ARG A 170 -10.28 30.01 -8.51
CA ARG A 170 -10.85 30.25 -7.17
C ARG A 170 -12.37 30.01 -7.17
N PRO A 171 -12.89 29.00 -6.44
CA PRO A 171 -12.15 28.10 -5.55
C PRO A 171 -11.24 27.12 -6.32
N PRO A 172 -10.18 26.59 -5.68
CA PRO A 172 -9.33 25.56 -6.28
C PRO A 172 -10.13 24.34 -6.71
N ILE A 173 -9.79 23.77 -7.87
CA ILE A 173 -10.37 22.51 -8.34
C ILE A 173 -9.69 21.38 -7.56
N ASN A 174 -10.48 20.53 -6.90
CA ASN A 174 -9.98 19.39 -6.14
C ASN A 174 -10.30 18.09 -6.89
N GLY A 175 -9.55 17.84 -7.97
CA GLY A 175 -9.76 16.67 -8.82
C GLY A 175 -9.69 15.37 -8.04
N GLY A 176 -10.55 14.40 -8.38
CA GLY A 176 -10.57 13.07 -7.75
C GLY A 176 -11.16 13.01 -6.34
N VAL A 177 -11.50 14.15 -5.71
CA VAL A 177 -12.00 14.18 -4.32
C VAL A 177 -13.28 13.37 -4.13
N ASP A 178 -14.22 13.46 -5.08
CA ASP A 178 -15.49 12.72 -4.99
C ASP A 178 -15.25 11.20 -5.03
N GLN A 179 -14.31 10.76 -5.86
CA GLN A 179 -13.93 9.35 -5.93
C GLN A 179 -13.25 8.91 -4.62
N CYS A 180 -12.35 9.73 -4.06
CA CYS A 180 -11.75 9.45 -2.76
C CYS A 180 -12.83 9.34 -1.67
N ASN A 181 -13.80 10.24 -1.64
CA ASN A 181 -14.86 10.20 -0.63
C ASN A 181 -15.70 8.92 -0.77
N LEU A 182 -16.08 8.52 -1.98
CA LEU A 182 -16.75 7.23 -2.21
C LEU A 182 -15.92 6.03 -1.74
N GLN A 183 -14.60 6.06 -1.95
CA GLN A 183 -13.68 5.03 -1.45
C GLN A 183 -13.63 5.01 0.09
N ALA A 184 -13.61 6.18 0.73
CA ALA A 184 -13.65 6.31 2.18
C ALA A 184 -14.94 5.74 2.76
N ASP A 185 -16.09 6.12 2.18
CA ASP A 185 -17.41 5.73 2.67
C ASP A 185 -17.61 4.21 2.55
N ASN A 186 -17.24 3.62 1.39
CA ASN A 186 -17.34 2.17 1.20
C ASN A 186 -16.44 1.40 2.17
N MET A 187 -15.19 1.82 2.33
CA MET A 187 -14.25 1.18 3.26
C MET A 187 -14.66 1.39 4.72
N GLY A 188 -15.17 2.57 5.07
CA GLY A 188 -15.69 2.88 6.39
C GLY A 188 -16.89 2.02 6.76
N ALA A 189 -17.82 1.81 5.82
CA ALA A 189 -18.96 0.91 6.00
C ALA A 189 -18.51 -0.54 6.23
N PHE A 190 -17.54 -1.04 5.47
CA PHE A 190 -16.97 -2.37 5.68
C PHE A 190 -16.30 -2.52 7.06
N ILE A 191 -15.51 -1.52 7.47
CA ILE A 191 -14.86 -1.53 8.79
C ILE A 191 -15.92 -1.50 9.91
N ALA A 192 -16.97 -0.70 9.76
CA ALA A 192 -18.08 -0.66 10.71
C ALA A 192 -18.80 -2.01 10.82
N ASP A 193 -18.97 -2.74 9.70
CA ASP A 193 -19.53 -4.08 9.69
C ASP A 193 -18.66 -5.09 10.47
N ILE A 194 -17.33 -5.06 10.30
CA ILE A 194 -16.40 -5.88 11.10
C ILE A 194 -16.57 -5.60 12.60
N TYR A 195 -16.65 -4.34 13.01
CA TYR A 195 -16.81 -4.00 14.43
C TYR A 195 -18.22 -4.32 14.95
N GLY A 196 -19.26 -4.11 14.15
CA GLY A 196 -20.65 -4.37 14.49
C GLY A 196 -20.96 -5.87 14.62
N THR A 197 -20.35 -6.71 13.79
CA THR A 197 -20.41 -8.18 13.89
C THR A 197 -19.65 -8.73 15.10
N THR A 198 -18.71 -7.97 15.68
CA THR A 198 -17.93 -8.40 16.85
C THR A 198 -18.65 -8.14 18.18
N GLN A 199 -19.79 -7.42 18.21
CA GLN A 199 -20.56 -7.16 19.44
C GLN A 199 -21.59 -8.24 19.82
N THR A 200 -21.70 -9.34 19.08
CA THR A 200 -22.43 -10.52 19.57
C THR A 200 -21.51 -11.39 20.43
N GLN A 201 -21.24 -10.97 21.67
CA GLN A 201 -20.72 -11.88 22.69
C GLN A 201 -21.86 -12.78 23.21
N PRO A 202 -21.56 -14.06 23.52
CA PRO A 202 -22.55 -15.10 23.78
C PRO A 202 -23.25 -14.95 25.14
N SER A 203 -24.41 -15.63 25.22
CA SER A 203 -25.41 -15.72 26.30
C SER A 203 -24.95 -15.46 27.73
#